data_AF-A0AAX0RVE9-F1
#
_entry.id   AF-A0AAX0RVE9-F1
#
_cell.length_a   1.000
_cell.length_b   1.000
_cell.length_c   1.000
_cell.angle_alpha   90.00
_cell.angle_beta   90.00
_cell.angle_gamma   90.00
#
_symmetry.space_group_name_H-M   'P 1'
#
loop_
_entity.id
_entity.type
_entity.pdbx_description
1 polymer ?
#
loop_
_entity_poly.entity_id
_entity_poly.type
_entity_poly.pdbx_seq_one_letter_code
_entity_poly.pdbx_strand_id
1 'polypeptide(L)'
;MGKIREGEVFTLTDDNDEGHEVEVLGSLDVEGTEYVAVGLLEDIEEDTEEDIDIFFFRVEGEGELIDIETDEEFEKVSLAFEAAFDPQD
;
A
#
# COMPACT_ATOMS: atom_id res chain seq x y z
N MET A 1 5.26 -6.94 16.38
CA MET A 1 6.01 -5.77 16.89
C MET A 1 7.31 -5.82 16.10
N GLY A 2 7.45 -5.20 14.93
CA GLY A 2 6.64 -4.15 14.29
C GLY A 2 5.27 -4.58 13.77
N LYS A 3 4.40 -3.60 13.62
CA LYS A 3 3.19 -3.60 12.78
C LYS A 3 3.35 -2.33 11.96
N ILE A 4 3.16 -2.42 10.66
CA ILE A 4 3.22 -1.25 9.79
C ILE A 4 2.13 -0.26 10.23
N ARG A 5 2.45 1.03 10.23
CA ARG A 5 1.54 2.09 10.67
C ARG A 5 1.25 3.03 9.52
N GLU A 6 0.04 3.59 9.54
CA GLU A 6 -0.35 4.71 8.69
C GLU A 6 0.59 5.90 8.91
N GLY A 7 1.04 6.53 7.82
CA GLY A 7 2.04 7.61 7.80
C GLY A 7 3.49 7.14 7.97
N GLU A 8 3.76 5.84 7.87
CA GLU A 8 5.13 5.33 7.85
C GLU A 8 5.68 5.37 6.41
N VAL A 9 6.86 5.94 6.23
CA VAL A 9 7.52 6.05 4.92
C VAL A 9 8.51 4.93 4.74
N PHE A 10 8.43 4.25 3.61
CA PHE A 10 9.32 3.19 3.18
C PHE A 10 10.04 3.59 1.90
N THR A 11 11.25 3.07 1.72
CA THR A 11 11.96 3.18 0.45
C THR A 11 11.88 1.84 -0.25
N LEU A 12 11.15 1.79 -1.35
CA LEU A 12 11.10 0.63 -2.24
C LEU A 12 12.17 0.79 -3.31
N THR A 13 12.82 -0.30 -3.67
CA THR A 13 13.80 -0.30 -4.77
C THR A 13 13.23 -1.12 -5.90
N ASP A 14 13.06 -0.49 -7.06
CA ASP A 14 12.58 -1.16 -8.26
C ASP A 14 13.68 -2.01 -8.92
N ASP A 15 13.34 -2.81 -9.93
CA ASP A 15 14.26 -3.60 -10.76
C ASP A 15 15.41 -2.78 -11.38
N ASN A 16 15.27 -1.46 -11.46
CA ASN A 16 16.30 -0.54 -11.95
C ASN A 16 17.29 -0.05 -10.88
N ASP A 17 17.23 -0.56 -9.64
CA ASP A 17 17.99 -0.05 -8.48
C ASP A 17 17.59 1.41 -8.13
N GLU A 18 16.44 1.87 -8.61
CA GLU A 18 15.89 3.20 -8.34
C GLU A 18 15.04 3.13 -7.06
N GLY A 19 15.37 4.00 -6.10
CA GLY A 19 14.69 4.06 -4.81
C GLY A 19 13.51 5.02 -4.88
N HIS A 20 12.31 4.53 -4.64
CA HIS A 20 11.09 5.32 -4.55
C HIS A 20 10.63 5.41 -3.10
N GLU A 21 10.34 6.61 -2.63
CA GLU A 21 9.78 6.83 -1.29
C GLU A 21 8.26 6.68 -1.36
N VAL A 22 7.71 5.79 -0.55
CA VAL A 22 6.27 5.54 -0.46
C VAL A 22 5.80 5.72 0.97
N GLU A 23 4.64 6.32 1.15
CA GLU A 23 4.00 6.47 2.46
C GLU A 23 2.84 5.48 2.60
N VAL A 24 2.75 4.84 3.76
CA VAL A 24 1.62 3.97 4.09
C VAL A 24 0.37 4.80 4.34
N LEU A 25 -0.61 4.63 3.46
CA LEU A 25 -1.93 5.26 3.57
C LEU A 25 -2.86 4.47 4.48
N GLY A 26 -2.71 3.15 4.54
CA GLY A 26 -3.63 2.26 5.25
C GLY A 26 -3.08 0.85 5.43
N SER A 27 -3.61 0.14 6.43
CA SER A 27 -3.36 -1.30 6.61
C SER A 27 -4.65 -2.06 6.86
N LEU A 28 -4.80 -3.24 6.26
CA LEU A 28 -6.00 -4.06 6.35
C LEU A 28 -5.66 -5.55 6.44
N ASP A 29 -6.37 -6.27 7.30
CA ASP A 29 -6.28 -7.74 7.35
C ASP A 29 -7.35 -8.35 6.44
N VAL A 30 -6.92 -9.14 5.46
CA VAL A 30 -7.78 -9.84 4.51
C VAL A 30 -7.48 -11.33 4.60
N GLU A 31 -8.46 -12.10 5.08
CA GLU A 31 -8.37 -13.56 5.25
C GLU A 31 -7.19 -14.04 6.14
N GLY A 32 -6.78 -13.23 7.12
CA GLY A 32 -5.67 -13.54 8.03
C GLY A 32 -4.29 -13.21 7.47
N THR A 33 -4.24 -12.51 6.35
CA THR A 33 -3.04 -11.91 5.78
C THR A 33 -3.14 -10.39 5.93
N GLU A 34 -2.08 -9.76 6.44
CA GLU A 34 -2.01 -8.31 6.62
C GLU A 34 -1.55 -7.69 5.30
N TYR A 35 -2.25 -6.67 4.81
CA TYR A 35 -1.95 -5.92 3.61
C TYR A 35 -1.84 -4.44 3.92
N VAL A 36 -1.08 -3.71 3.12
CA VAL A 36 -0.94 -2.26 3.23
C VAL A 36 -1.17 -1.59 1.89
N ALA A 37 -1.80 -0.43 1.95
CA ALA A 37 -1.87 0.51 0.83
C ALA A 37 -0.79 1.57 1.04
N VAL A 38 0.02 1.79 0.02
CA VAL A 38 1.06 2.82 0.01
C VAL A 38 0.88 3.72 -1.20
N GLY A 39 1.20 4.99 -1.07
CA GLY A 39 1.26 5.94 -2.20
C GLY A 39 2.66 6.51 -2.33
N LEU A 40 3.04 6.93 -3.54
CA LEU A 40 4.30 7.62 -3.76
C LEU A 40 4.31 8.93 -2.97
N LEU A 41 5.35 9.13 -2.17
CA LEU A 41 5.47 10.32 -1.32
C LEU A 41 5.53 11.59 -2.19
N GLU A 42 6.18 11.53 -3.35
CA GLU A 42 6.25 12.63 -4.31
C GLU A 42 4.85 13.05 -4.78
N ASP A 43 4.00 12.09 -5.18
CA ASP A 43 2.63 12.38 -5.61
C ASP A 43 1.75 12.90 -4.45
N ILE A 44 1.94 12.37 -3.24
CA ILE A 44 1.21 12.83 -2.04
C ILE A 44 1.63 14.26 -1.67
N GLU A 45 2.91 14.59 -1.76
CA GLU A 45 3.44 15.92 -1.43
C GLU A 45 3.20 16.96 -2.53
N GLU A 46 3.04 16.54 -3.79
CA GLU A 46 2.86 17.46 -4.91
C GLU A 46 1.48 18.16 -4.94
N ASP A 47 0.53 17.79 -4.06
CA ASP A 47 -0.82 18.43 -3.92
C ASP A 47 -1.47 18.69 -5.30
N THR A 48 -1.21 17.80 -6.26
CA THR A 48 -1.79 17.88 -7.59
C THR A 48 -3.22 17.35 -7.49
N GLU A 49 -4.15 17.97 -8.23
CA GLU A 49 -5.52 17.45 -8.38
C GLU A 49 -5.54 16.13 -9.20
N GLU A 50 -4.39 15.49 -9.40
CA GLU A 50 -4.23 14.22 -10.11
C GLU A 50 -4.43 13.06 -9.13
N ASP A 51 -5.09 12.01 -9.60
CA ASP A 51 -5.29 10.80 -8.80
C ASP A 51 -3.92 10.21 -8.44
N ILE A 52 -3.60 10.17 -7.15
CA ILE A 52 -2.37 9.54 -6.65
C ILE A 52 -2.38 8.03 -6.96
N ASP A 53 -1.27 7.50 -7.49
CA ASP A 53 -1.13 6.07 -7.72
C ASP A 53 -0.95 5.34 -6.38
N ILE A 54 -1.90 4.46 -6.04
CA ILE A 54 -1.88 3.64 -4.83
C ILE A 54 -1.44 2.22 -5.18
N PHE A 55 -0.44 1.73 -4.45
CA PHE A 55 0.09 0.38 -4.56
C PHE A 55 -0.29 -0.46 -3.34
N PHE A 56 -0.55 -1.75 -3.56
CA PHE A 56 -0.90 -2.68 -2.50
C PHE A 56 0.20 -3.72 -2.31
N PHE A 57 0.62 -3.91 -1.06
CA PHE A 57 1.63 -4.88 -0.67
C PHE A 57 1.11 -5.81 0.42
N ARG A 58 1.53 -7.06 0.35
CA ARG A 58 1.32 -8.04 1.43
C ARG A 58 2.40 -7.86 2.48
N VAL A 59 2.00 -7.87 3.74
CA VAL A 59 2.92 -7.85 4.88
C VAL A 59 3.17 -9.29 5.34
N GLU A 60 4.42 -9.72 5.28
CA GLU A 60 4.86 -10.99 5.84
C GLU A 60 5.92 -10.82 6.94
N GLY A 61 6.03 -11.82 7.82
CA GLY A 61 7.07 -11.90 8.84
C GLY A 61 7.12 -10.70 9.80
N GLU A 62 8.24 -9.99 9.82
CA GLU A 62 8.51 -8.85 10.71
C GLU A 62 8.21 -7.48 10.07
N GLY A 63 7.30 -7.44 9.08
CA GLY A 63 6.96 -6.21 8.34
C GLY A 63 7.62 -6.13 6.97
N GLU A 64 7.90 -7.28 6.36
CA GLU A 64 8.40 -7.37 4.99
C GLU A 64 7.25 -7.14 4.01
N LEU A 65 7.41 -6.19 3.10
CA LEU A 65 6.46 -5.92 2.03
C LEU A 65 6.75 -6.84 0.85
N ILE A 66 5.75 -7.61 0.45
CA ILE A 66 5.79 -8.54 -0.66
C ILE A 66 4.78 -8.07 -1.71
N ASP A 67 5.22 -7.99 -2.96
CA ASP A 67 4.37 -7.69 -4.10
C ASP A 67 3.27 -8.75 -4.29
N ILE A 68 2.10 -8.30 -4.73
CA ILE A 68 0.99 -9.19 -5.04
C ILE A 68 1.22 -9.79 -6.44
N GLU A 69 1.56 -11.07 -6.51
CA GLU A 69 1.88 -11.75 -7.77
C GLU A 69 0.65 -12.16 -8.60
N THR A 70 -0.56 -12.12 -8.03
CA THR A 70 -1.78 -12.67 -8.66
C THR A 70 -2.92 -11.68 -8.72
N ASP A 71 -3.60 -11.60 -9.87
CA ASP A 71 -4.75 -10.72 -10.08
C ASP A 71 -5.90 -11.01 -9.09
N GLU A 72 -6.14 -12.27 -8.72
CA GLU A 72 -7.18 -12.65 -7.76
C GLU A 72 -6.92 -12.08 -6.35
N GLU A 73 -5.65 -12.05 -5.93
CA GLU A 73 -5.27 -11.45 -4.65
C GLU A 73 -5.36 -9.93 -4.72
N PHE A 74 -4.92 -9.33 -5.83
CA PHE A 74 -4.99 -7.90 -6.05
C PHE A 74 -6.43 -7.39 -6.05
N GLU A 75 -7.33 -8.04 -6.80
CA GLU A 75 -8.76 -7.69 -6.85
C GLU A 75 -9.42 -7.80 -5.46
N LYS A 76 -9.05 -8.80 -4.68
CA LYS A 76 -9.60 -8.99 -3.34
C LYS A 76 -9.15 -7.89 -2.39
N VAL A 77 -7.86 -7.56 -2.41
CA VAL A 77 -7.28 -6.51 -1.57
C VAL A 77 -7.86 -5.16 -1.98
N SER A 78 -7.90 -4.85 -3.28
CA SER A 78 -8.45 -3.59 -3.79
C SER A 78 -9.92 -3.42 -3.39
N LEU A 79 -10.76 -4.45 -3.52
CA LEU A 79 -12.15 -4.44 -3.04
C LEU A 79 -12.25 -4.21 -1.53
N ALA A 80 -11.35 -4.83 -0.75
CA ALA A 80 -11.36 -4.71 0.69
C ALA A 80 -10.94 -3.29 1.13
N PHE A 81 -9.96 -2.70 0.44
CA PHE A 81 -9.57 -1.30 0.63
C PHE A 81 -10.65 -0.34 0.15
N GLU A 82 -11.25 -0.53 -1.03
CA GLU A 82 -12.38 0.28 -1.52
C GLU A 82 -13.54 0.25 -0.53
N ALA A 83 -13.92 -0.93 -0.02
CA ALA A 83 -14.96 -1.05 0.99
C ALA A 83 -14.61 -0.36 2.33
N ALA A 84 -13.33 -0.16 2.63
CA ALA A 84 -12.86 0.51 3.84
C ALA A 84 -12.64 2.03 3.65
N PHE A 85 -12.25 2.46 2.44
CA PHE A 85 -11.87 3.83 2.07
C PHE A 85 -12.92 4.57 1.26
N ASP A 86 -14.02 3.93 0.87
CA ASP A 86 -15.15 4.61 0.24
C ASP A 86 -16.10 5.20 1.32
N PRO A 87 -16.07 6.52 1.56
CA PRO A 87 -17.09 7.20 2.33
C PRO A 87 -18.35 7.37 1.46
N GLN A 88 -19.11 6.28 1.24
CA GLN A 88 -20.49 6.41 0.79
C GLN A 88 -21.36 6.96 1.95
N ASP A 89 -21.40 8.28 2.13
CA ASP A 89 -22.59 9.01 2.61
C ASP A 89 -22.80 10.31 1.80
#